data_AF-A0A3R6XMM2-F1
#
_entry.id   AF-A0A3R6XMM2-F1
#
_cell.length_a   1.000
_cell.length_b   1.000
_cell.length_c   1.000
_cell.angle_alpha   90.00
_cell.angle_beta   90.00
_cell.angle_gamma   90.00
#
_symmetry.space_group_name_H-M   'P 1'
#
loop_
_entity.id
_entity.type
_entity.pdbx_description
1 polymer ?
#
loop_
_entity_poly.entity_id
_entity_poly.type
_entity_poly.pdbx_seq_one_letter_code
_entity_poly.pdbx_strand_id
1 'polypeptide(L)'
;MVAVSAFVSFLSLGASAVSGFQCQSAPVIGADELVLLTSIVNTPFSYHLNHPDAAYLSLHFASVNIPVGGLLAISSPDGSQFHEYTNVTQTNFYAEFIDGDSAF
;
A
#
# COMPACT_ATOMS: atom_id res chain seq x y z
N MET A 1 -16.22 -52.54 60.46
CA MET A 1 -17.19 -51.87 59.56
C MET A 1 -16.40 -51.22 58.44
N VAL A 2 -16.66 -51.64 57.21
CA VAL A 2 -16.14 -51.05 55.97
C VAL A 2 -17.13 -49.98 55.52
N ALA A 3 -16.63 -48.79 55.19
CA ALA A 3 -17.25 -47.81 54.29
C ALA A 3 -16.32 -46.59 54.19
N VAL A 4 -16.18 -45.83 53.11
CA VAL A 4 -16.40 -45.96 51.66
C VAL A 4 -15.47 -44.86 51.09
N SER A 5 -14.84 -45.15 49.95
CA SER A 5 -14.00 -44.23 49.17
C SER A 5 -14.69 -42.90 48.85
N ALA A 6 -13.97 -41.77 48.87
CA ALA A 6 -14.41 -40.54 48.21
C ALA A 6 -13.27 -39.92 47.41
N PHE A 7 -13.60 -39.66 46.16
CA PHE A 7 -12.79 -39.28 45.02
C PHE A 7 -12.18 -37.87 45.11
N VAL A 8 -11.08 -37.71 44.39
CA VAL A 8 -10.26 -36.52 44.13
C VAL A 8 -11.07 -35.32 43.63
N SER A 9 -10.63 -34.09 43.97
CA SER A 9 -10.77 -32.93 43.07
C SER A 9 -9.66 -31.90 43.35
N PHE A 10 -8.60 -31.94 42.54
CA PHE A 10 -7.68 -30.81 42.38
C PHE A 10 -8.42 -29.74 41.57
N LEU A 11 -8.76 -28.61 42.19
CA LEU A 11 -9.19 -27.43 41.44
C LEU A 11 -7.96 -26.85 40.74
N SER A 12 -7.77 -27.25 39.48
CA SER A 12 -6.81 -26.63 38.58
C SER A 12 -7.20 -25.17 38.34
N LEU A 13 -6.30 -24.24 38.69
CA LEU A 13 -6.33 -22.87 38.18
C LEU A 13 -6.08 -22.90 36.67
N GLY A 14 -7.15 -22.91 35.88
CA GLY A 14 -7.09 -22.60 34.45
C GLY A 14 -7.48 -21.14 34.28
N ALA A 15 -6.51 -20.23 34.26
CA ALA A 15 -6.74 -18.87 33.81
C ALA A 15 -7.14 -18.94 32.33
N SER A 16 -8.40 -18.65 32.02
CA SER A 16 -8.89 -18.54 30.65
C SER A 16 -8.04 -17.51 29.92
N ALA A 17 -7.31 -17.94 28.88
CA ALA A 17 -6.61 -17.03 27.99
C ALA A 17 -7.66 -16.11 27.35
N VAL A 18 -7.67 -14.83 27.73
CA VAL A 18 -8.34 -13.80 26.94
C VAL A 18 -7.60 -13.74 25.62
N SER A 19 -8.16 -14.36 24.58
CA SER A 19 -7.76 -14.09 23.20
C SER A 19 -8.05 -12.60 22.96
N GLY A 20 -7.02 -11.77 23.08
CA GLY A 20 -7.09 -10.37 22.72
C GLY A 20 -7.51 -10.32 21.25
N PHE A 21 -8.74 -9.90 20.99
CA PHE A 21 -9.11 -9.41 19.69
C PHE A 21 -8.21 -8.20 19.43
N GLN A 22 -7.11 -8.42 18.72
CA GLN A 22 -6.32 -7.32 18.19
C GLN A 22 -7.25 -6.62 17.20
N CYS A 23 -7.68 -5.43 17.57
CA CYS A 23 -8.40 -4.54 16.66
C CYS A 23 -7.40 -4.15 15.56
N GLN A 24 -7.31 -4.99 14.53
CA GLN A 24 -6.50 -4.69 13.36
C GLN A 24 -7.12 -3.44 12.75
N SER A 25 -6.32 -2.38 12.59
CA SER A 25 -6.79 -1.15 11.98
C SER A 25 -7.50 -1.50 10.68
N ALA A 26 -8.67 -0.90 10.43
CA ALA A 26 -9.43 -1.18 9.24
C ALA A 26 -8.52 -0.97 8.01
N PRO A 27 -8.59 -1.87 7.00
CA PRO A 27 -7.82 -1.67 5.77
C PRO A 27 -8.15 -0.29 5.22
N VAL A 28 -7.13 0.52 4.97
CA VAL A 28 -7.30 1.83 4.34
C VAL A 28 -7.62 1.57 2.87
N ILE A 29 -8.89 1.74 2.50
CA ILE A 29 -9.36 1.60 1.13
C ILE A 29 -9.26 2.97 0.46
N GLY A 30 -8.15 3.20 -0.22
CA GLY A 30 -7.87 4.46 -0.92
C GLY A 30 -7.33 5.53 0.03
N ALA A 31 -6.08 5.93 -0.21
CA ALA A 31 -5.47 7.10 0.42
C ALA A 31 -4.98 8.03 -0.70
N ASP A 32 -5.38 9.30 -0.63
CA ASP A 32 -4.91 10.32 -1.56
C ASP A 32 -3.74 11.07 -0.91
N GLU A 33 -2.58 11.05 -1.56
CA GLU A 33 -1.40 11.79 -1.13
C GLU A 33 -1.02 12.83 -2.19
N LEU A 34 -0.90 14.10 -1.76
CA LEU A 34 -0.41 15.16 -2.63
C LEU A 34 1.12 15.16 -2.62
N VAL A 35 1.71 14.89 -3.77
CA VAL A 35 3.17 14.90 -3.97
C VAL A 35 3.54 16.06 -4.88
N LEU A 36 4.36 16.98 -4.37
CA LEU A 36 4.87 18.11 -5.14
C LEU A 36 6.22 17.75 -5.78
N LEU A 37 6.22 17.55 -7.10
CA LEU A 37 7.43 17.26 -7.87
C LEU A 37 7.91 18.55 -8.55
N THR A 38 9.16 18.93 -8.29
CA THR A 38 9.81 20.06 -8.98
C THR A 38 11.12 19.59 -9.62
N SER A 39 11.32 19.93 -10.89
CA SER A 39 12.55 19.62 -11.63
C SER A 39 13.07 20.87 -12.35
N ILE A 40 14.38 20.92 -12.57
CA ILE A 40 15.02 21.95 -13.38
C ILE A 40 14.69 21.65 -14.86
N VAL A 41 14.43 22.69 -15.63
CA VAL A 41 14.08 22.56 -17.06
C VAL A 41 15.21 21.82 -17.80
N ASN A 42 14.86 20.83 -18.62
CA ASN A 42 15.77 20.00 -19.42
C ASN A 42 16.70 19.03 -18.65
N THR A 43 16.46 18.79 -17.35
CA THR A 43 17.13 17.70 -16.63
C THR A 43 16.17 16.54 -16.38
N PRO A 44 16.53 15.29 -16.75
CA PRO A 44 15.78 14.13 -16.33
C PRO A 44 15.64 14.10 -14.82
N PHE A 45 14.44 13.76 -14.35
CA PHE A 45 14.11 13.63 -12.93
C PHE A 45 13.37 12.32 -12.71
N SER A 46 13.64 11.68 -11.59
CA SER A 46 12.98 10.45 -11.16
C SER A 46 12.54 10.60 -9.71
N TYR A 47 11.36 10.10 -9.40
CA TYR A 47 10.82 10.09 -8.06
C TYR A 47 10.29 8.70 -7.74
N HIS A 48 10.57 8.24 -6.52
CA HIS A 48 10.10 6.94 -6.04
C HIS A 48 9.05 7.17 -4.96
N LEU A 49 7.84 6.71 -5.23
CA LEU A 49 6.73 6.67 -4.28
C LEU A 49 6.87 5.37 -3.50
N ASN A 50 7.06 5.45 -2.18
CA ASN A 50 7.07 4.29 -1.31
C ASN A 50 5.78 4.31 -0.48
N HIS A 51 4.95 3.30 -0.66
CA HIS A 51 3.72 3.12 0.08
C HIS A 51 3.60 1.64 0.45
N PRO A 52 4.22 1.23 1.57
CA PRO A 52 4.51 -0.19 1.87
C PRO A 52 3.24 -1.04 2.05
N ASP A 53 2.11 -0.41 2.31
CA ASP A 53 0.82 -1.08 2.50
C ASP A 53 -0.08 -1.03 1.24
N ALA A 54 0.35 -0.36 0.17
CA ALA A 54 -0.47 -0.19 -1.03
C ALA A 54 -0.33 -1.37 -2.00
N ALA A 55 -1.44 -2.06 -2.28
CA ALA A 55 -1.49 -3.11 -3.28
C ALA A 55 -1.54 -2.54 -4.71
N TYR A 56 -2.12 -1.36 -4.89
CA TYR A 56 -2.24 -0.67 -6.18
C TYR A 56 -2.09 0.82 -5.98
N LEU A 57 -1.47 1.50 -6.95
CA LEU A 57 -1.40 2.95 -7.02
C LEU A 57 -2.05 3.46 -8.31
N SER A 58 -2.83 4.53 -8.18
CA SER A 58 -3.34 5.32 -9.30
C SER A 58 -2.75 6.73 -9.20
N LEU A 59 -2.12 7.21 -10.26
CA LEU A 59 -1.43 8.49 -10.26
C LEU A 59 -2.28 9.55 -10.96
N HIS A 60 -2.58 10.62 -10.22
CA HIS A 60 -3.28 11.79 -10.73
C HIS A 60 -2.35 13.00 -10.77
N PHE A 61 -2.25 13.62 -11.93
CA PHE A 61 -1.51 14.85 -12.16
C PHE A 61 -2.49 16.01 -12.37
N ALA A 62 -2.41 17.01 -11.49
CA ALA A 62 -3.21 18.24 -11.65
C ALA A 62 -2.95 18.91 -13.01
N SER A 63 -1.69 18.88 -13.48
CA SER A 63 -1.32 19.23 -14.85
C SER A 63 -0.05 18.49 -15.26
N VAL A 64 -0.01 18.05 -16.53
CA VAL A 64 1.15 17.45 -17.16
C VAL A 64 1.47 18.19 -18.46
N ASN A 65 2.75 18.40 -18.74
CA ASN A 65 3.22 18.97 -19.99
C ASN A 65 4.50 18.23 -20.44
N ILE A 66 4.32 17.26 -21.32
CA ILE A 66 5.37 16.44 -21.92
C ILE A 66 5.60 16.96 -23.35
N PRO A 67 6.69 17.70 -23.60
CA PRO A 67 6.97 18.24 -24.93
C PRO A 67 7.28 17.13 -25.94
N VAL A 68 7.31 17.47 -27.23
CA VAL A 68 7.80 16.55 -28.27
C VAL A 68 9.24 16.14 -27.96
N GLY A 69 9.49 14.82 -27.95
CA GLY A 69 10.79 14.24 -27.55
C GLY A 69 10.97 14.07 -26.03
N GLY A 70 10.02 14.54 -25.22
CA GLY A 70 9.95 14.25 -23.80
C GLY A 70 9.27 12.91 -23.50
N LEU A 71 9.60 12.34 -22.35
CA LEU A 71 9.07 11.07 -21.86
C LEU A 71 8.72 11.18 -20.38
N LEU A 72 7.52 10.74 -20.02
CA LEU A 72 7.16 10.36 -18.66
C LEU A 72 7.04 8.84 -18.62
N ALA A 73 7.84 8.20 -17.78
CA ALA A 73 7.80 6.76 -17.55
C ALA A 73 7.35 6.49 -16.12
N ILE A 74 6.41 5.56 -15.97
CA ILE A 74 5.85 5.14 -14.68
C ILE A 74 6.02 3.63 -14.60
N SER A 75 6.62 3.13 -13.53
CA SER A 75 6.89 1.71 -13.34
C SER A 75 6.45 1.24 -11.96
N SER A 76 5.96 0.01 -11.87
CA SER A 76 5.79 -0.67 -10.58
C SER A 76 7.15 -0.88 -9.88
N PRO A 77 7.18 -1.05 -8.55
CA PRO A 77 8.42 -1.24 -7.79
C PRO A 77 9.26 -2.44 -8.25
N ASP A 78 8.60 -3.51 -8.69
CA ASP A 78 9.21 -4.73 -9.24
C ASP A 78 9.59 -4.62 -10.73
N GLY A 79 9.18 -3.53 -11.40
CA GLY A 79 9.39 -3.28 -12.82
C GLY A 79 8.57 -4.15 -13.76
N SER A 80 7.60 -4.92 -13.26
CA SER A 80 6.75 -5.80 -14.10
C SER A 80 5.70 -5.01 -14.90
N GLN A 81 5.26 -3.87 -14.37
CA GLN A 81 4.38 -2.93 -15.04
C GLN A 81 5.13 -1.65 -15.40
N PHE A 82 4.86 -1.16 -16.61
CA PHE A 82 5.54 0.00 -17.16
C PHE A 82 4.66 0.73 -18.17
N HIS A 83 4.48 2.03 -17.97
CA HIS A 83 3.66 2.90 -18.82
C HIS A 83 4.44 4.12 -19.26
N GLU A 84 4.37 4.45 -20.55
CA GLU A 84 5.04 5.60 -21.14
C GLU A 84 4.04 6.60 -21.71
N TYR A 85 4.30 7.89 -21.44
CA TYR A 85 3.54 9.00 -21.98
C TYR A 85 4.48 9.96 -22.70
N THR A 86 4.10 10.34 -23.93
CA THR A 86 4.86 11.25 -24.78
C THR A 86 3.92 12.26 -25.42
N ASN A 87 4.37 13.51 -25.62
CA ASN A 87 3.61 14.54 -26.31
C ASN A 87 2.19 14.75 -25.73
N VAL A 88 2.10 14.85 -24.40
CA VAL A 88 0.84 15.04 -23.66
C VAL A 88 0.87 16.39 -22.95
N THR A 89 -0.12 17.24 -23.23
CA THR A 89 -0.36 18.47 -22.48
C THR A 89 -1.80 18.45 -22.01
N GLN A 90 -2.02 18.22 -20.71
CA GLN A 90 -3.36 18.04 -20.15
C GLN A 90 -3.43 18.48 -18.69
N THR A 91 -4.61 18.93 -18.26
CA THR A 91 -4.96 19.14 -16.85
C THR A 91 -5.87 18.02 -16.36
N ASN A 92 -5.79 17.69 -15.06
CA ASN A 92 -6.48 16.56 -14.44
C ASN A 92 -6.23 15.23 -15.18
N PHE A 93 -4.95 14.92 -15.38
CA PHE A 93 -4.52 13.73 -16.11
C PHE A 93 -4.39 12.54 -15.16
N TYR A 94 -5.04 11.43 -15.49
CA TYR A 94 -4.91 10.16 -14.78
C TYR A 94 -4.03 9.23 -15.60
N ALA A 95 -2.96 8.74 -15.00
CA ALA A 95 -2.16 7.67 -15.57
C ALA A 95 -2.83 6.31 -15.36
N GLU A 96 -2.35 5.32 -16.09
CA GLU A 96 -2.69 3.91 -15.86
C GLU A 96 -2.22 3.50 -14.47
N PHE A 97 -2.98 2.61 -13.84
CA PHE A 97 -2.63 2.09 -12.53
C PHE A 97 -1.39 1.19 -12.63
N ILE A 98 -0.68 1.08 -11.50
CA ILE A 98 0.45 0.17 -11.32
C ILE A 98 0.27 -0.61 -10.02
N ASP A 99 0.87 -1.79 -9.99
CA ASP A 99 1.00 -2.55 -8.75
C ASP A 99 1.89 -1.78 -7.75
N GLY A 100 1.48 -1.80 -6.48
CA GLY A 100 2.21 -1.17 -5.38
C GLY A 100 3.12 -2.13 -4.62
N ASP A 101 3.75 -1.63 -3.56
CA ASP A 101 4.78 -2.36 -2.79
C ASP A 101 4.25 -3.61 -2.07
N SER A 102 2.92 -3.74 -1.87
CA SER A 102 2.31 -4.90 -1.20
C SER A 102 1.54 -5.83 -2.15
N ALA A 103 1.67 -5.64 -3.47
CA ALA A 103 0.98 -6.47 -4.47
C ALA A 103 1.47 -7.93 -4.53
N PHE A 104 2.61 -8.24 -3.87
CA PHE A 104 3.35 -9.49 -3.96
C PHE A 104 3.61 -10.16 -2.60
#